data_AF-A0A954UX95-F1
#
_entry.id   AF-A0A954UX95-F1
#
_cell.length_a   1.000
_cell.length_b   1.000
_cell.length_c   1.000
_cell.angle_alpha   90.00
_cell.angle_beta   90.00
_cell.angle_gamma   90.00
#
_symmetry.space_group_name_H-M   'P 1'
#
loop_
_entity.id
_entity.type
_entity.pdbx_description
1 polymer ?
#
loop_
_entity_poly.entity_id
_entity_poly.type
_entity_poly.pdbx_seq_one_letter_code
_entity_poly.pdbx_strand_id
1 'polypeptide(L)' 'KRHVDWHRYKARNLVERFFNRLKQFRRLATRYDKLANRFNAFLHLACAYIWLL' A
#
# COMPACT_ATOMS: atom_id res chain seq x y z
N LYS A 1 -27.54 15.78 -2.19
CA LYS A 1 -26.82 14.48 -2.13
C LYS A 1 -25.62 14.58 -3.07
N ARG A 2 -24.37 14.43 -2.61
CA ARG A 2 -23.18 14.60 -3.45
C ARG A 2 -23.19 13.52 -4.53
N HIS A 3 -23.09 13.89 -5.81
CA HIS A 3 -23.03 12.93 -6.91
C HIS A 3 -21.77 12.06 -6.75
N VAL A 4 -21.95 10.74 -6.71
CA VAL A 4 -20.84 9.79 -6.55
C VAL A 4 -20.46 9.26 -7.91
N ASP A 5 -19.22 9.52 -8.33
CA ASP A 5 -18.64 8.88 -9.51
C ASP A 5 -18.32 7.41 -9.20
N TRP A 6 -19.20 6.51 -9.65
CA TRP A 6 -19.04 5.08 -9.47
C TRP A 6 -17.78 4.51 -10.12
N HIS A 7 -17.34 5.09 -11.25
CA HIS A 7 -16.07 4.73 -11.89
C HIS A 7 -14.88 5.04 -10.97
N ARG A 8 -14.86 6.24 -10.38
CA ARG A 8 -13.79 6.65 -9.46
C ARG A 8 -13.84 5.86 -8.15
N TYR A 9 -15.04 5.54 -7.68
CA TYR A 9 -15.25 4.71 -6.50
C TYR A 9 -14.70 3.30 -6.71
N LYS A 10 -14.98 2.66 -7.85
CA LYS A 10 -14.42 1.32 -8.18
C LYS A 10 -12.89 1.36 -8.30
N ALA A 11 -12.32 2.40 -8.89
CA ALA A 11 -10.86 2.55 -9.00
C ALA A 11 -10.16 2.61 -7.62
N ARG A 12 -10.79 3.19 -6.59
CA ARG A 12 -10.24 3.23 -5.23
C ARG A 12 -10.06 1.86 -4.61
N ASN A 13 -10.93 0.90 -4.92
CA ASN A 13 -10.83 -0.46 -4.38
C ASN A 13 -9.50 -1.15 -4.78
N LEU A 14 -8.95 -0.85 -5.96
CA LEU A 14 -7.62 -1.36 -6.37
C LEU A 14 -6.51 -0.82 -5.46
N VAL A 15 -6.56 0.49 -5.19
CA VAL A 15 -5.60 1.18 -4.31
C VAL A 15 -5.73 0.67 -2.87
N GLU A 16 -6.95 0.51 -2.37
CA GLU A 16 -7.21 -0.01 -1.02
C GLU A 16 -6.72 -1.46 -0.86
N ARG A 17 -6.94 -2.32 -1.86
CA ARG A 17 -6.41 -3.69 -1.89
C ARG A 17 -4.89 -3.72 -1.89
N PHE A 18 -4.25 -2.84 -2.64
CA PHE A 18 -2.80 -2.70 -2.65
C PHE A 18 -2.25 -2.32 -1.27
N PHE A 19 -2.81 -1.29 -0.63
CA PHE A 19 -2.42 -0.91 0.73
C PHE A 19 -2.73 -1.99 1.76
N ASN A 20 -3.81 -2.77 1.58
CA ASN A 20 -4.13 -3.88 2.46
C ASN A 20 -3.06 -4.98 2.38
N ARG A 21 -2.57 -5.31 1.17
CA ARG A 21 -1.42 -6.22 0.98
C ARG A 21 -0.15 -5.67 1.61
N LEU A 22 0.13 -4.38 1.43
CA LEU A 22 1.26 -3.69 2.07
C LEU A 22 1.22 -3.77 3.60
N LYS A 23 0.03 -3.69 4.20
CA LYS A 23 -0.15 -3.80 5.66
C LYS A 23 0.07 -5.21 6.21
N GLN A 24 0.03 -6.26 5.38
CA GLN A 24 0.41 -7.62 5.82
C GLN A 24 1.88 -7.70 6.22
N PHE A 25 2.73 -6.83 5.66
CA PHE A 25 4.11 -6.69 6.09
C PHE A 25 4.16 -5.93 7.42
N ARG A 26 4.11 -6.67 8.54
CA ARG A 26 4.13 -6.10 9.90
C ARG A 26 5.22 -5.06 10.10
N ARG A 27 6.42 -5.29 9.54
CA ARG A 27 7.56 -4.37 9.59
C ARG A 27 7.28 -2.99 8.99
N LEU A 28 6.54 -2.94 7.89
CA LEU A 28 6.09 -1.72 7.22
C LEU A 28 4.94 -1.05 7.98
N ALA A 29 3.96 -1.84 8.41
CA ALA A 29 2.76 -1.35 9.08
C ALA A 29 3.06 -0.67 10.43
N THR A 30 3.99 -1.22 11.21
CA THR A 30 4.37 -0.66 12.53
C THR A 30 5.52 0.33 12.45
N ARG A 31 6.13 0.52 11.28
CA ARG A 31 7.29 1.40 11.05
C ARG A 31 8.42 1.16 12.07
N TYR A 32 8.84 -0.10 12.21
CA TYR A 32 9.92 -0.46 13.14
C TYR A 32 11.29 0.15 12.77
N ASP A 33 11.53 0.41 11.48
CA ASP A 33 12.80 0.97 11.03
C ASP A 33 12.92 2.46 11.44
N LYS A 34 13.87 2.75 12.35
CA LYS A 34 14.18 4.12 12.81
C LYS A 34 14.77 4.99 11.70
N LEU A 35 15.48 4.38 10.74
CA LEU A 35 16.13 5.09 9.64
C LEU A 35 15.22 5.10 8.41
N ALA A 36 14.90 6.30 7.91
CA ALA A 36 14.05 6.49 6.74
C ALA A 36 14.53 5.71 5.50
N ASN A 37 15.85 5.61 5.30
CA ASN A 37 16.41 4.87 4.17
C ASN A 37 16.09 3.36 4.23
N ARG A 38 16.18 2.75 5.42
CA ARG A 38 15.84 1.32 5.60
C ARG A 38 14.35 1.07 5.40
N PHE A 39 13.51 1.98 5.90
CA PHE A 39 12.08 1.92 5.66
C PHE A 39 11.75 2.00 4.16
N ASN A 40 12.35 2.93 3.42
CA ASN A 40 12.13 3.08 1.98
C ASN A 40 12.62 1.87 1.19
N ALA A 41 13.80 1.33 1.50
CA ALA A 41 14.30 0.11 0.86
C ALA A 41 13.31 -1.06 1.02
N PHE A 42 12.78 -1.25 2.23
CA PHE A 42 11.80 -2.31 2.49
C PHE A 42 10.44 -2.03 1.83
N LEU A 43 10.03 -0.77 1.75
CA LEU A 43 8.83 -0.34 1.01
C LEU A 43 8.95 -0.67 -0.48
N HIS A 44 10.09 -0.37 -1.10
CA HIS A 44 10.33 -0.69 -2.51
C HIS A 44 10.32 -2.19 -2.77
N LEU A 45 10.94 -2.98 -1.88
CA LEU A 45 10.91 -4.44 -1.97
C LEU A 45 9.48 -4.99 -1.84
N ALA A 46 8.69 -4.50 -0.88
CA ALA A 46 7.30 -4.92 -0.71
C ALA A 46 6.43 -4.54 -1.92
N CYS A 47 6.61 -3.35 -2.49
CA CYS A 47 5.95 -2.95 -3.72
C CYS A 47 6.32 -3.86 -4.90
N ALA A 48 7.62 -4.13 -5.10
CA ALA A 48 8.10 -5.01 -6.17
C ALA A 48 7.55 -6.45 -6.01
N TYR A 49 7.50 -6.95 -4.79
CA TYR A 49 6.92 -8.27 -4.49
C TYR A 49 5.42 -8.33 -4.79
N ILE A 50 4.64 -7.32 -4.39
CA ILE A 50 3.21 -7.24 -4.69
C ILE A 50 2.95 -7.09 -6.20
N TRP A 51 3.87 -6.46 -6.93
CA TRP A 51 3.78 -6.32 -8.38
C TRP A 51 4.07 -7.63 -9.12
N LEU A 52 5.00 -8.45 -8.62
CA LEU A 52 5.38 -9.72 -9.22
C LEU A 52 4.35 -10.85 -8.97
N LEU A 53 3.50 -10.70 -7.96
CA LEU A 53 2.44 -11.64 -7.54
C LEU A 53 1.09 -11.36 -8.20
#